data_AF-A0A0S8DXC1-F1
#
_entry.id   AF-A0A0S8DXC1-F1
#
_cell.length_a   1.000
_cell.length_b   1.000
_cell.length_c   1.000
_cell.angle_alpha   90.00
_cell.angle_beta   90.00
_cell.angle_gamma   90.00
#
_symmetry.space_group_name_H-M   'P 1'
#
loop_
_entity.id
_entity.type
_entity.pdbx_description
1 polymer ?
#
loop_
_entity_poly.entity_id
_entity_poly.type
_entity_poly.pdbx_seq_one_letter_code
_entity_poly.pdbx_strand_id
1 'polypeptide(L)' 'MEAYCVKCKKKKEMKDAQKVTMKNGRPAMKGKCPDCGTGLYRILKP' A
#
# COMPACT_ATOMS: atom_id res chain seq x y z
N MET A 1 4.77 -7.54 -1.66
CA MET A 1 4.72 -6.25 -2.40
C MET A 1 5.08 -5.09 -1.47
N GLU A 2 6.15 -4.36 -1.75
CA GLU A 2 6.69 -3.38 -0.80
C GLU A 2 6.06 -1.99 -0.96
N ALA A 3 5.76 -1.32 0.16
CA ALA A 3 5.40 0.08 0.21
C ALA A 3 6.16 0.80 1.33
N TYR A 4 6.37 2.09 1.14
CA TYR A 4 6.97 2.92 2.18
C TYR A 4 5.93 3.28 3.23
N CYS A 5 6.17 2.87 4.47
CA CYS A 5 5.33 3.26 5.59
C CYS A 5 5.80 4.61 6.13
N VAL A 6 4.96 5.65 5.99
CA VAL A 6 5.28 6.99 6.50
C VAL A 6 5.41 7.05 8.03
N LYS A 7 4.71 6.19 8.77
CA LYS A 7 4.85 6.10 10.23
C LYS A 7 6.16 5.44 10.64
N CYS A 8 6.52 4.32 10.02
CA CYS A 8 7.76 3.60 10.32
C CYS A 8 8.99 4.19 9.62
N LYS A 9 8.80 5.12 8.67
CA LYS A 9 9.82 5.70 7.79
C LYS A 9 10.72 4.66 7.11
N LYS A 10 10.14 3.52 6.77
CA LYS A 10 10.84 2.36 6.19
C LYS A 10 10.00 1.72 5.10
N LYS A 11 10.66 1.13 4.11
CA LYS A 11 10.01 0.25 3.14
C LYS A 11 9.67 -1.06 3.84
N LYS A 12 8.42 -1.48 3.71
CA LYS A 12 7.90 -2.69 4.33
C LYS A 12 7.03 -3.43 3.36
N GLU A 13 6.99 -4.74 3.49
CA GLU A 13 6.06 -5.56 2.76
C GLU A 13 4.63 -5.31 3.27
N MET A 14 3.73 -5.02 2.35
CA MET A 14 2.32 -4.81 2.66
C MET A 14 1.67 -6.13 3.09
N LYS A 15 1.09 -6.15 4.29
CA LYS A 15 0.19 -7.21 4.75
C LYS A 15 -1.20 -7.02 4.14
N ASP A 16 -1.90 -8.10 3.82
CA ASP A 16 -3.23 -8.07 3.23
C ASP A 16 -3.31 -7.20 1.96
N ALA A 17 -2.30 -7.31 1.09
CA ALA A 17 -2.20 -6.50 -0.12
C ALA A 17 -3.28 -6.93 -1.15
N GLN A 18 -4.20 -6.03 -1.47
CA GLN A 18 -5.31 -6.21 -2.40
C GLN A 18 -5.24 -5.19 -3.53
N LYS A 19 -5.56 -5.62 -4.75
CA LYS A 19 -5.75 -4.71 -5.88
C LYS A 19 -7.05 -3.93 -5.68
N VAL A 20 -6.97 -2.61 -5.69
CA VAL A 20 -8.11 -1.70 -5.64
C VAL A 20 -8.01 -0.69 -6.76
N THR A 21 -9.13 -0.39 -7.40
CA THR A 21 -9.22 0.72 -8.35
C THR A 21 -9.56 1.98 -7.57
N MET A 22 -8.68 2.98 -7.64
CA MET A 22 -8.92 4.26 -6.99
C MET A 22 -10.08 5.00 -7.66
N LYS A 23 -10.68 5.99 -6.97
CA LYS A 23 -11.78 6.80 -7.52
C LYS A 23 -11.43 7.54 -8.83
N ASN A 24 -10.15 7.73 -9.10
CA ASN A 24 -9.63 8.32 -10.33
C ASN A 24 -9.40 7.30 -11.47
N GLY A 25 -9.89 6.07 -11.34
CA GLY A 25 -9.76 5.01 -12.34
C GLY A 25 -8.39 4.33 -12.38
N ARG A 26 -7.42 4.76 -11.57
CA ARG A 26 -6.06 4.19 -11.59
C ARG A 26 -5.98 2.92 -10.73
N PRO A 27 -5.36 1.84 -11.22
CA PRO A 27 -5.14 0.66 -10.41
C PRO A 27 -4.13 0.95 -9.30
N ALA A 28 -4.41 0.49 -8.10
CA ALA A 28 -3.52 0.59 -6.96
C ALA A 28 -3.54 -0.72 -6.17
N MET A 29 -2.50 -0.94 -5.40
CA MET A 29 -2.46 -1.95 -4.34
C MET A 29 -2.69 -1.27 -3.02
N LYS A 30 -3.66 -1.76 -2.26
CA LYS A 30 -3.93 -1.35 -0.89
C LYS A 30 -3.52 -2.50 0.03
N GLY A 31 -2.78 -2.21 1.08
CA GLY A 31 -2.49 -3.16 2.14
C GLY A 31 -2.37 -2.47 3.48
N LYS A 32 -1.79 -3.15 4.46
CA LYS A 32 -1.53 -2.65 5.81
C LYS A 32 -0.06 -2.82 6.16
N CYS A 33 0.47 -1.89 6.94
CA CYS A 33 1.78 -2.03 7.55
C CYS A 33 1.72 -3.09 8.66
N PRO A 34 2.57 -4.12 8.64
CA PRO A 34 2.53 -5.19 9.65
C PRO A 34 2.86 -4.72 11.07
N ASP A 35 3.64 -3.65 11.23
CA ASP A 35 4.07 -3.19 12.56
C ASP A 35 3.15 -2.14 13.16
N CYS A 36 2.68 -1.18 12.36
CA CYS A 36 1.89 -0.03 12.88
C CYS A 36 0.43 -0.04 12.41
N GLY A 37 0.01 -1.08 11.68
CA GLY A 37 -1.36 -1.26 11.17
C GLY A 37 -1.83 -0.22 10.16
N THR A 38 -0.99 0.76 9.80
CA THR A 38 -1.38 1.87 8.94
C THR A 38 -1.59 1.40 7.51
N GLY A 39 -2.65 1.89 6.86
CA GLY A 39 -2.93 1.57 5.46
C GLY A 39 -1.79 2.01 4.54
N LEU A 40 -1.28 1.07 3.75
CA LEU A 40 -0.27 1.31 2.73
C LEU A 40 -0.95 1.29 1.36
N TYR A 41 -0.57 2.22 0.50
CA TYR A 41 -1.04 2.28 -0.88
C TYR A 41 0.14 2.37 -1.83
N ARG A 42 0.11 1.56 -2.88
CA ARG A 42 1.07 1.60 -3.99
C ARG A 42 0.30 1.72 -5.29
N ILE A 43 0.41 2.87 -5.95
CA ILE A 43 -0.20 3.09 -7.25
C ILE A 43 0.52 2.19 -8.26
N LEU A 44 -0.25 1.38 -8.99
CA LEU A 44 0.28 0.61 -10.11
C LEU A 44 0.31 1.56 -11.31
N LYS A 45 1.42 1.59 -12.03
CA LYS A 45 1.44 2.27 -13.33
C LYS A 45 0.52 1.48 -14.29
N PRO A 46 -0.24 2.15 -15.18
CA PRO A 46 -0.97 1.48 -16.24
C PRO A 46 -0.05 0.63 -17.10
#